data_AF-F5LJB5-F1
#
_entry.id   AF-F5LJB5-F1
#
_cell.length_a   1.000
_cell.length_b   1.000
_cell.length_c   1.000
_cell.angle_alpha   90.00
_cell.angle_beta   90.00
_cell.angle_gamma   90.00
#
_symmetry.space_group_name_H-M   'P 1'
#
loop_
_entity.id
_entity.type
_entity.pdbx_description
1 polymer ?
#
loop_
_entity_poly.entity_id
_entity_poly.type
_entity_poly.pdbx_seq_one_letter_code
_entity_poly.pdbx_strand_id
1 'polypeptide(L)' 'MKNGYFIVAIVVVMATSASAYAHPGRLDKNGGHNCSAKSKQKGLCSGYHYHKKK' A
#
# COMPACT_ATOMS: atom_id res chain seq x y z
N MET A 1 -5.08 11.73 -37.55
CA MET A 1 -4.28 12.43 -36.51
C MET A 1 -4.97 12.52 -35.14
N LYS A 2 -6.30 12.53 -35.04
CA LYS A 2 -7.02 12.64 -33.74
C LYS A 2 -6.83 11.42 -32.81
N ASN A 3 -6.67 10.21 -33.36
CA ASN A 3 -6.56 8.98 -32.57
C ASN A 3 -5.19 8.83 -31.89
N GLY A 4 -4.14 9.48 -32.40
CA GLY A 4 -2.79 9.40 -31.82
C GLY A 4 -2.69 10.12 -30.47
N TYR A 5 -3.38 11.25 -30.31
CA TYR A 5 -3.45 11.98 -29.04
C TYR A 5 -4.11 11.15 -27.93
N PHE A 6 -5.10 10.32 -28.29
CA PHE A 6 -5.77 9.44 -27.34
C PHE A 6 -4.82 8.38 -26.78
N ILE A 7 -3.99 7.80 -27.65
CA ILE A 7 -2.97 6.81 -27.25
C ILE A 7 -1.91 7.47 -26.36
N VAL A 8 -1.42 8.66 -26.74
CA VAL A 8 -0.45 9.41 -25.92
C VAL A 8 -1.02 9.75 -24.54
N ALA A 9 -2.28 10.17 -24.45
CA ALA A 9 -2.94 10.46 -23.19
C ALA A 9 -3.04 9.22 -22.27
N ILE A 10 -3.37 8.05 -22.83
CA ILE A 10 -3.43 6.79 -22.07
C ILE A 10 -2.05 6.41 -21.51
N VAL A 11 -0.99 6.53 -22.33
CA VAL A 11 0.38 6.18 -21.93
C VAL A 11 0.85 7.08 -20.77
N VAL A 12 0.54 8.37 -20.80
CA VAL A 12 0.89 9.32 -19.72
C VAL A 12 0.17 8.98 -18.41
N VAL A 13 -1.11 8.59 -18.45
CA VAL A 13 -1.87 8.19 -17.25
C VAL A 13 -1.32 6.90 -16.65
N MET A 14 -0.96 5.91 -17.47
CA MET A 14 -0.36 4.67 -16.98
C MET A 14 1.05 4.89 -16.39
N ALA A 15 1.84 5.79 -16.98
CA ALA A 15 3.17 6.11 -16.49
C ALA A 15 3.16 6.82 -15.11
N THR A 16 2.02 7.39 -14.70
CA THR A 16 1.89 8.16 -13.45
C THR A 16 1.07 7.44 -12.38
N SER A 17 0.70 6.17 -12.58
CA SER A 17 0.01 5.39 -11.56
C SER A 17 0.90 5.23 -10.32
N ALA A 18 0.62 6.07 -9.32
CA ALA A 18 1.46 6.24 -8.14
C ALA A 18 1.48 4.99 -7.26
N SER A 19 2.61 4.76 -6.61
CA SER A 19 2.81 3.76 -5.58
C SER A 19 1.90 4.03 -4.38
N ALA A 20 0.94 3.14 -4.13
CA ALA A 20 0.20 3.12 -2.88
C ALA A 20 1.11 2.59 -1.75
N TYR A 21 1.70 3.49 -0.97
CA TYR A 21 2.42 3.10 0.23
C TYR A 21 1.42 2.57 1.25
N ALA A 22 1.49 1.27 1.52
CA ALA A 22 0.77 0.67 2.63
C ALA A 22 1.30 1.30 3.93
N HIS A 23 0.58 2.31 4.43
CA HIS A 23 0.87 2.86 5.74
C HIS A 23 0.54 1.80 6.78
N PRO A 24 1.44 1.53 7.73
CA PRO A 24 1.15 0.64 8.84
C PRO A 24 0.14 1.36 9.74
N GLY A 25 -1.14 1.23 9.42
CA GLY A 25 -2.19 1.90 10.19
C GLY A 25 -2.12 1.49 11.66
N ARG A 26 -2.31 2.47 12.56
CA ARG A 26 -2.55 2.25 14.00
C ARG A 26 -1.35 1.64 14.75
N LEU A 27 -0.16 2.16 14.49
CA LEU A 27 1.02 1.87 15.32
C LEU A 27 0.86 2.43 16.74
N ASP A 28 1.37 1.71 17.75
CA ASP A 28 1.56 2.22 19.10
C ASP A 28 2.78 3.14 19.19
N LYS A 29 2.99 3.74 20.36
CA LYS A 29 4.08 4.70 20.64
C LYS A 29 5.48 4.19 20.31
N ASN A 30 5.69 2.88 20.26
CA ASN A 30 6.98 2.29 19.93
C ASN A 30 7.15 2.10 18.42
N GLY A 31 6.08 2.18 17.63
CA GLY A 31 6.11 1.94 16.18
C GLY A 31 5.74 0.51 15.77
N GLY A 32 5.06 -0.26 16.61
CA GLY A 32 4.50 -1.57 16.25
C GLY A 32 2.99 -1.64 16.44
N HIS A 33 2.39 -2.81 16.25
CA HIS A 33 0.96 -3.05 16.49
C HIS A 33 0.66 -4.51 16.79
N ASN A 34 -0.43 -4.77 17.52
CA ASN A 34 -0.98 -6.11 17.63
C ASN A 34 -1.82 -6.46 16.40
N CYS A 35 -1.62 -7.66 15.87
CA CYS A 35 -2.42 -8.17 14.77
C CYS A 35 -3.91 -8.23 15.10
N SER A 36 -4.74 -7.69 14.19
CA SER A 36 -6.20 -7.79 14.31
C SER A 36 -6.66 -9.24 14.17
N ALA A 37 -7.80 -9.60 14.77
CA ALA A 37 -8.40 -10.92 14.61
C ALA A 37 -8.65 -11.27 13.13
N LYS A 38 -9.11 -10.29 12.33
CA LYS A 38 -9.33 -10.45 10.89
C LYS A 38 -8.02 -10.77 10.15
N SER A 39 -6.93 -10.11 10.49
CA SER A 39 -5.62 -10.35 9.87
C SER A 39 -5.06 -11.72 10.23
N LYS A 40 -5.24 -12.15 11.49
CA LYS A 40 -4.88 -13.49 11.97
C LYS A 40 -5.68 -14.58 11.28
N GLN A 41 -7.00 -14.41 11.16
CA GLN A 41 -7.89 -15.36 10.47
C GLN A 41 -7.51 -15.55 8.99
N LYS A 42 -7.07 -14.49 8.33
CA LYS A 42 -6.58 -14.54 6.94
C LYS A 42 -5.15 -15.08 6.79
N GLY A 43 -4.47 -15.40 7.89
CA GLY A 43 -3.06 -15.84 7.85
C GLY A 43 -2.08 -14.75 7.41
N LEU A 44 -2.48 -13.47 7.44
CA LEU A 44 -1.64 -12.37 6.95
C LEU A 44 -0.62 -11.89 7.98
N CYS A 45 -0.89 -12.10 9.27
CA CYS A 45 -0.01 -11.69 10.36
C CYS A 45 -0.31 -12.44 11.66
N SER A 46 0.66 -12.50 12.59
CA SER A 46 0.50 -13.16 13.88
C SER A 46 1.18 -12.38 15.01
N GLY A 47 0.61 -12.39 16.22
CA GLY A 47 1.21 -11.71 17.37
C GLY A 47 1.31 -10.19 17.23
N TYR A 48 2.47 -9.63 17.61
CA TYR A 48 2.81 -8.21 17.57
C TYR A 48 3.83 -7.93 16.46
N HIS A 49 3.57 -6.93 15.63
CA HIS A 49 4.36 -6.59 14.44
C HIS A 49 4.99 -5.21 14.60
N TYR A 50 6.30 -5.13 14.47
CA TYR A 50 7.05 -3.88 14.60
C TYR A 50 7.38 -3.28 13.23
N HIS A 51 7.12 -1.98 13.05
CA HIS A 51 7.25 -1.26 11.78
C HIS A 51 8.33 -0.16 11.81
N LYS A 52 9.31 -0.25 12.71
CA LYS A 52 10.48 0.62 12.62
C LYS A 52 11.34 0.17 11.43
N LYS A 53 11.43 1.02 10.41
CA LYS A 53 12.47 0.90 9.39
C LYS A 53 13.84 1.25 10.01
N LYS A 54 14.90 0.55 9.58
CA LYS A 54 16.28 1.09 9.63
C LYS A 54 16.35 2.35 8.77
#